data_AF-A0A075IER7-F1
#
_entry.id   AF-A0A075IER7-F1
#
_cell.length_a   1.000
_cell.length_b   1.000
_cell.length_c   1.000
_cell.angle_alpha   90.00
_cell.angle_beta   90.00
_cell.angle_gamma   90.00
#
_symmetry.space_group_name_H-M   'P 1'
#
loop_
_entity.id
_entity.type
_entity.pdbx_description
1 polymer ?
#
loop_
_entity_poly.entity_id
_entity_poly.type
_entity_poly.pdbx_seq_one_letter_code
_entity_poly.pdbx_strand_id
1 'polypeptide(L)'
;MITAKDLYNVLSAVVPLYLTMFLAYSSVRWWRVFTPEQCAGINRFVAMFAVPLLSFEFISRINPFKMNSLFIAADSLSKALVLIALFSWAMLSKRGSLDWCITLFSLSTLPNTLVMGIPLLKSMYGDNQEALMIQVVVLQSIIWYTLLLFLLEYRVARDVIVQKLKESSTKSGSLRDPKVGEDKLVHVIVAGPSTELELQRSQSLNKVAPDSEQVTLEDEEDAKELHKFACRCGCCSSGGLCEQSMQACSREEEKKKASQAQGLEEGEDGRVSVEGGSTMSSGMVRLILRMVWSKLIRNPNSYASLFGLSWALASCRWNIKKPLIMDNSVTILSNAGLGMAMFSLGLFMALQPRIIACGGKLATYGMLIRFAVGPAVMAISSIVVGIRGTTLKVSIVQAALPQGIVPFVFAREYNLHPEVLSTAVIFGMIVSLPITILYYVFLGL
;
A
#
# COMPACT_ATOMS: atom_id res chain seq x y z
N MET A 1 17.85 18.32 28.74
CA MET A 1 17.23 17.18 29.45
C MET A 1 15.74 17.18 29.12
N ILE A 2 15.15 16.00 28.84
CA ILE A 2 13.71 15.88 28.61
C ILE A 2 12.97 16.28 29.89
N THR A 3 12.08 17.26 29.80
CA THR A 3 11.21 17.59 30.92
C THR A 3 10.11 16.54 31.02
N ALA A 4 9.67 16.18 32.23
CA ALA A 4 8.52 15.28 32.41
C ALA A 4 7.26 15.81 31.67
N LYS A 5 7.16 17.14 31.53
CA LYS A 5 6.14 17.82 30.73
C LYS A 5 6.22 17.48 29.24
N ASP A 6 7.42 17.44 28.66
CA ASP A 6 7.61 17.12 27.23
C ASP A 6 7.27 15.65 26.97
N LEU A 7 7.67 14.76 27.87
CA LEU A 7 7.31 13.35 27.81
C LEU A 7 5.78 13.15 27.91
N TYR A 8 5.12 13.87 28.82
CA TYR A 8 3.66 13.84 28.94
C TYR A 8 2.97 14.33 27.65
N ASN A 9 3.45 15.42 27.05
CA ASN A 9 2.91 15.93 25.79
C ASN A 9 3.05 14.90 24.66
N VAL A 10 4.21 14.26 24.54
CA VAL A 10 4.44 13.18 23.57
C VAL A 10 3.48 12.00 23.81
N LEU A 11 3.40 11.51 25.04
CA LEU A 11 2.50 10.41 25.38
C LEU A 11 1.04 10.79 25.13
N SER A 12 0.63 12.02 25.44
CA SER A 12 -0.75 12.50 25.23
C SER A 12 -1.15 12.54 23.75
N ALA A 13 -0.20 12.81 22.85
CA ALA A 13 -0.43 12.80 21.41
C ALA A 13 -0.48 11.37 20.83
N VAL A 14 0.25 10.44 21.45
CA VAL A 14 0.54 9.13 20.87
C VAL A 14 -0.34 8.03 21.46
N VAL A 15 -0.56 8.02 22.77
CA VAL A 15 -1.37 7.02 23.48
C VAL A 15 -2.78 6.86 22.88
N PRO A 16 -3.51 7.92 22.49
CA PRO A 16 -4.81 7.76 21.84
C PRO A 16 -4.76 6.97 20.53
N LEU A 17 -3.68 7.13 19.75
CA LEU A 17 -3.48 6.38 18.50
C LEU A 17 -3.25 4.89 18.78
N TYR A 18 -2.47 4.56 19.83
CA TYR A 18 -2.27 3.17 20.24
C TYR A 18 -3.51 2.55 20.87
N LEU A 19 -4.29 3.34 21.62
CA LEU A 19 -5.53 2.89 22.23
C LEU A 19 -6.55 2.47 21.17
N THR A 20 -6.73 3.30 20.13
CA THR A 20 -7.64 2.99 19.01
C THR A 20 -7.18 1.74 18.24
N MET A 21 -5.88 1.59 18.00
CA MET A 21 -5.29 0.40 17.38
C MET A 21 -5.48 -0.86 18.25
N PHE A 22 -5.28 -0.77 19.56
CA PHE A 22 -5.46 -1.89 20.49
C PHE A 22 -6.94 -2.31 20.61
N LEU A 23 -7.86 -1.34 20.64
CA LEU A 23 -9.31 -1.62 20.63
C LEU A 23 -9.73 -2.35 19.36
N ALA A 24 -9.22 -1.94 18.20
CA ALA A 24 -9.45 -2.64 16.95
C ALA A 24 -8.88 -4.07 16.94
N TYR A 25 -7.68 -4.25 17.48
CA TYR A 25 -7.10 -5.58 17.62
C TYR A 25 -7.95 -6.48 18.53
N SER A 26 -8.38 -5.93 19.66
CA SER A 26 -9.18 -6.60 20.67
C SER A 26 -10.55 -7.02 20.16
N SER A 27 -11.18 -6.15 19.37
CA SER A 27 -12.53 -6.38 18.84
C SER A 27 -12.60 -7.60 17.93
N VAL A 28 -11.53 -7.89 17.19
CA VAL A 28 -11.44 -9.07 16.32
C VAL A 28 -10.94 -10.29 17.10
N ARG A 29 -9.85 -10.15 17.88
CA ARG A 29 -9.16 -11.29 18.48
C ARG A 29 -9.86 -11.86 19.71
N TRP A 30 -10.38 -11.00 20.58
CA TRP A 30 -11.00 -11.39 21.85
C TRP A 30 -12.52 -11.30 21.80
N TRP A 31 -13.07 -10.20 21.29
CA TRP A 31 -14.51 -9.97 21.31
C TRP A 31 -15.25 -10.53 20.08
N ARG A 32 -14.52 -10.89 19.01
CA ARG A 32 -15.09 -11.40 17.73
C ARG A 32 -16.25 -10.56 17.18
N VAL A 33 -16.21 -9.25 17.37
CA VAL A 33 -17.24 -8.29 16.94
C VAL A 33 -17.26 -8.16 15.42
N PHE A 34 -16.09 -8.14 14.79
CA PHE A 34 -15.96 -7.96 13.34
C PHE A 34 -15.58 -9.26 12.64
N THR A 35 -16.25 -9.54 11.52
CA THR A 35 -15.87 -10.60 10.59
C THR A 35 -14.72 -10.14 9.68
N PRO A 36 -13.97 -11.07 9.06
CA PRO A 36 -12.92 -10.73 8.09
C PRO A 36 -13.43 -9.88 6.92
N GLU A 37 -14.66 -10.12 6.46
CA GLU A 37 -15.29 -9.36 5.38
C GLU A 37 -15.61 -7.93 5.81
N GLN A 38 -16.14 -7.73 7.02
CA GLN A 38 -16.39 -6.40 7.58
C GLN A 38 -15.08 -5.62 7.75
N CYS A 39 -14.03 -6.29 8.22
CA CYS A 39 -12.70 -5.69 8.32
C CYS A 39 -12.17 -5.25 6.95
N ALA A 40 -12.35 -6.08 5.91
CA ALA A 40 -11.98 -5.72 4.55
C ALA A 40 -12.76 -4.49 4.04
N GLY A 41 -14.06 -4.42 4.35
CA GLY A 41 -14.91 -3.26 4.06
C GLY A 41 -14.41 -1.97 4.72
N ILE A 42 -14.11 -2.02 6.02
CA ILE A 42 -13.54 -0.88 6.77
C ILE A 42 -12.20 -0.43 6.15
N ASN A 43 -11.33 -1.39 5.84
CA ASN A 43 -10.02 -1.09 5.25
C ASN A 43 -10.16 -0.46 3.86
N ARG A 44 -11.12 -0.92 3.05
CA ARG A 44 -11.44 -0.34 1.75
C ARG A 44 -11.98 1.08 1.89
N PHE A 45 -12.88 1.32 2.84
CA PHE A 45 -13.36 2.68 3.14
C PHE A 45 -12.21 3.62 3.51
N VAL A 46 -11.31 3.16 4.38
CA VAL A 46 -10.14 3.96 4.80
C VAL A 46 -9.24 4.27 3.61
N ALA A 47 -8.94 3.28 2.77
CA ALA A 47 -8.07 3.46 1.61
C ALA A 47 -8.69 4.32 0.50
N MET A 48 -10.00 4.23 0.28
CA MET A 48 -10.70 4.90 -0.82
C MET A 48 -11.18 6.32 -0.47
N PHE A 49 -11.50 6.59 0.78
CA PHE A 49 -12.10 7.87 1.20
C PHE A 49 -11.28 8.58 2.27
N ALA A 50 -11.03 7.91 3.40
CA ALA A 50 -10.42 8.55 4.56
C ALA A 50 -9.00 9.06 4.30
N VAL A 51 -8.11 8.21 3.79
CA VAL A 51 -6.70 8.55 3.53
C VAL A 51 -6.57 9.60 2.41
N PRO A 52 -7.29 9.50 1.28
CA PRO A 52 -7.29 10.56 0.26
C PRO A 52 -7.73 11.92 0.80
N LEU A 53 -8.84 11.98 1.55
CA LEU A 53 -9.37 13.24 2.07
C LEU A 53 -8.48 13.83 3.17
N LEU A 54 -7.93 12.97 4.03
CA LEU A 54 -6.97 13.39 5.02
C LEU A 54 -5.71 13.94 4.36
N SER A 55 -5.22 13.30 3.30
CA SER A 55 -4.10 13.81 2.50
C SER A 55 -4.44 15.17 1.87
N PHE A 56 -5.62 15.31 1.26
CA PHE A 56 -6.08 16.57 0.71
C PHE A 56 -6.13 17.68 1.77
N GLU A 57 -6.69 17.40 2.95
CA GLU A 57 -6.80 18.35 4.05
C GLU A 57 -5.43 18.89 4.47
N PHE A 58 -4.47 18.01 4.76
CA PHE A 58 -3.13 18.44 5.14
C PHE A 58 -2.40 19.17 4.02
N ILE A 59 -2.51 18.69 2.77
CA ILE A 59 -1.84 19.32 1.62
C ILE A 59 -2.42 20.72 1.36
N SER A 60 -3.74 20.88 1.48
CA SER A 60 -4.46 22.13 1.19
C SER A 60 -4.11 23.28 2.14
N ARG A 61 -3.62 22.98 3.35
CA ARG A 61 -3.24 23.95 4.39
C ARG A 61 -1.83 24.55 4.20
N ILE A 62 -1.06 24.04 3.24
CA ILE A 62 0.35 24.41 3.08
C ILE A 62 0.48 25.66 2.22
N ASN A 63 1.58 26.37 2.45
CA ASN A 63 2.10 27.34 1.50
C ASN A 63 3.28 26.75 0.70
N PRO A 64 3.06 26.27 -0.55
CA PRO A 64 4.11 25.64 -1.35
C PRO A 64 5.31 26.57 -1.63
N PHE A 65 5.10 27.89 -1.59
CA PHE A 65 6.13 28.89 -1.88
C PHE A 65 7.04 29.17 -0.69
N LYS A 66 6.67 28.76 0.53
CA LYS A 66 7.46 28.94 1.75
C LYS A 66 7.96 27.62 2.34
N MET A 67 8.14 26.60 1.49
CA MET A 67 8.68 25.32 1.93
C MET A 67 10.19 25.41 2.17
N ASN A 68 10.70 24.62 3.11
CA ASN A 68 12.14 24.59 3.38
C ASN A 68 12.83 23.73 2.30
N SER A 69 13.45 24.38 1.32
CA SER A 69 14.08 23.71 0.18
C SER A 69 15.23 22.79 0.59
N LEU A 70 15.99 23.14 1.63
CA LEU A 70 17.06 22.28 2.16
C LEU A 70 16.49 21.00 2.75
N PHE A 71 15.42 21.10 3.54
CA PHE A 71 14.75 19.95 4.13
C PHE A 71 14.18 19.00 3.06
N ILE A 72 13.52 19.57 2.05
CA ILE A 72 13.00 18.84 0.89
C ILE A 72 14.12 18.16 0.10
N ALA A 73 15.23 18.87 -0.13
CA ALA A 73 16.37 18.34 -0.86
C ALA A 73 17.02 17.18 -0.09
N ALA A 74 17.17 17.29 1.24
CA ALA A 74 17.71 16.21 2.06
C ALA A 74 16.81 14.97 2.08
N ASP A 75 15.50 15.14 2.24
CA ASP A 75 14.54 14.03 2.16
C ASP A 75 14.62 13.35 0.78
N SER A 76 14.64 14.15 -0.29
CA SER A 76 14.69 13.62 -1.65
C SER A 76 16.01 12.92 -1.96
N LEU A 77 17.13 13.48 -1.49
CA LEU A 77 18.45 12.88 -1.61
C LEU A 77 18.53 11.55 -0.87
N SER A 78 18.00 11.46 0.35
CA SER A 78 18.01 10.22 1.13
C SER A 78 17.33 9.08 0.39
N LYS A 79 16.17 9.36 -0.23
CA LYS A 79 15.41 8.38 -1.00
C LYS A 79 16.06 8.03 -2.33
N ALA A 80 16.67 9.02 -2.99
CA ALA A 80 17.46 8.79 -4.19
C ALA A 80 18.67 7.88 -3.91
N LEU A 81 19.40 8.10 -2.81
CA LEU A 81 20.52 7.25 -2.40
C LEU A 81 20.08 5.81 -2.14
N VAL A 82 18.95 5.60 -1.45
CA VAL A 82 18.39 4.26 -1.25
C VAL A 82 18.03 3.60 -2.58
N LEU A 83 17.36 4.33 -3.49
CA LEU A 83 17.00 3.80 -4.80
C LEU A 83 18.23 3.43 -5.63
N ILE A 84 19.26 4.28 -5.65
CA ILE A 84 20.52 4.00 -6.36
C ILE A 84 21.21 2.77 -5.77
N ALA A 85 21.25 2.64 -4.44
CA ALA A 85 21.84 1.49 -3.77
C ALA A 85 21.09 0.20 -4.08
N LEU A 86 19.76 0.22 -4.03
CA LEU A 86 18.91 -0.94 -4.36
C LEU A 86 18.99 -1.30 -5.83
N PHE A 87 19.00 -0.32 -6.72
CA PHE A 87 19.15 -0.54 -8.16
C PHE A 87 20.54 -1.12 -8.50
N SER A 88 21.60 -0.59 -7.89
CA SER A 88 22.96 -1.12 -8.04
C SER A 88 23.04 -2.55 -7.52
N TRP A 89 22.40 -2.85 -6.39
CA TRP A 89 22.29 -4.21 -5.87
C TRP A 89 21.52 -5.13 -6.82
N ALA A 90 20.41 -4.66 -7.41
CA ALA A 90 19.63 -5.42 -8.38
C ALA A 90 20.42 -5.75 -9.66
N MET A 91 21.26 -4.82 -10.12
CA MET A 91 22.07 -4.97 -11.34
C MET A 91 23.35 -5.79 -11.13
N LEU A 92 24.04 -5.60 -10.00
CA LEU A 92 25.36 -6.19 -9.76
C LEU A 92 25.31 -7.53 -9.02
N SER A 93 24.21 -7.82 -8.31
CA SER A 93 24.08 -9.03 -7.50
C SER A 93 23.37 -10.15 -8.25
N LYS A 94 23.97 -11.35 -8.24
CA LYS A 94 23.32 -12.59 -8.69
C LYS A 94 22.07 -12.95 -7.87
N ARG A 95 21.86 -12.31 -6.71
CA ARG A 95 20.68 -12.48 -5.83
C ARG A 95 19.71 -11.28 -5.90
N GLY A 96 19.94 -10.33 -6.80
CA GLY A 96 19.09 -9.16 -6.96
C GLY A 96 17.68 -9.55 -7.41
N SER A 97 16.66 -9.01 -6.74
CA SER A 97 15.26 -9.21 -7.12
C SER A 97 14.51 -7.89 -7.05
N LEU A 98 13.75 -7.59 -8.11
CA LEU A 98 12.90 -6.39 -8.18
C LEU A 98 11.88 -6.36 -7.04
N ASP A 99 11.32 -7.52 -6.69
CA ASP A 99 10.37 -7.68 -5.60
C ASP A 99 10.97 -7.25 -4.26
N TRP A 100 12.20 -7.70 -3.98
CA TRP A 100 12.93 -7.28 -2.78
C TRP A 100 13.35 -5.82 -2.82
N CYS A 101 13.68 -5.26 -3.98
CA CYS A 101 13.99 -3.85 -4.11
C CYS A 101 12.78 -2.97 -3.75
N ILE A 102 11.59 -3.32 -4.25
CA ILE A 102 10.37 -2.59 -3.93
C ILE A 102 10.05 -2.70 -2.43
N THR A 103 10.15 -3.92 -1.86
CA THR A 103 9.92 -4.14 -0.43
C THR A 103 10.90 -3.37 0.44
N LEU A 104 12.21 -3.39 0.12
CA LEU A 104 13.25 -2.69 0.87
C LEU A 104 13.15 -1.17 0.74
N PHE A 105 12.82 -0.67 -0.46
CA PHE A 105 12.54 0.74 -0.68
C PHE A 105 11.37 1.20 0.19
N SER A 106 10.26 0.47 0.14
CA SER A 106 9.07 0.76 0.93
C SER A 106 9.38 0.75 2.43
N LEU A 107 10.11 -0.27 2.90
CA LEU A 107 10.45 -0.45 4.32
C LEU A 107 11.41 0.60 4.87
N SER A 108 12.35 1.07 4.06
CA SER A 108 13.37 2.04 4.53
C SER A 108 12.92 3.49 4.39
N THR A 109 12.10 3.81 3.38
CA THR A 109 11.86 5.22 2.99
C THR A 109 10.46 5.73 3.27
N LEU A 110 9.48 4.88 3.61
CA LEU A 110 8.07 5.28 3.70
C LEU A 110 7.49 5.19 5.13
N PRO A 111 7.83 6.16 6.01
CA PRO A 111 7.28 6.27 7.36
C PRO A 111 5.79 6.53 7.44
N ASN A 112 5.23 6.27 8.63
CA ASN A 112 3.96 6.82 9.07
C ASN A 112 4.09 8.28 9.55
N THR A 113 4.46 9.18 8.63
CA THR A 113 4.63 10.61 8.93
C THR A 113 3.31 11.30 9.21
N LEU A 114 2.26 10.91 8.50
CA LEU A 114 0.98 11.62 8.50
C LEU A 114 0.12 11.32 9.73
N VAL A 115 0.04 10.07 10.20
CA VAL A 115 -0.76 9.75 11.40
C VAL A 115 0.03 9.93 12.69
N MET A 116 1.27 9.44 12.74
CA MET A 116 2.09 9.50 13.96
C MET A 116 3.10 10.65 13.93
N GLY A 117 3.77 10.87 12.80
CA GLY A 117 4.86 11.85 12.72
C GLY A 117 4.43 13.28 13.08
N ILE A 118 3.31 13.77 12.55
CA ILE A 118 2.83 15.13 12.80
C ILE A 118 2.58 15.36 14.31
N PRO A 119 1.71 14.59 15.01
CA PRO A 119 1.50 14.80 16.45
C PRO A 119 2.76 14.60 17.31
N LEU A 120 3.59 13.62 16.95
CA LEU A 120 4.81 13.31 17.68
C LEU A 120 5.85 14.44 17.57
N LEU A 121 6.16 14.89 16.36
CA LEU A 121 7.18 15.94 16.20
C LEU A 121 6.67 17.31 16.67
N LYS A 122 5.37 17.58 16.55
CA LYS A 122 4.75 18.78 17.14
C LYS A 122 4.92 18.82 18.66
N SER A 123 4.68 17.71 19.35
CA SER A 123 4.86 17.63 20.80
C SER A 123 6.33 17.70 21.24
N MET A 124 7.28 17.20 20.43
CA MET A 124 8.71 17.15 20.77
C MET A 124 9.48 18.43 20.45
N TYR A 125 9.11 19.14 19.38
CA TYR A 125 9.87 20.27 18.84
C TYR A 125 9.04 21.55 18.61
N GLY A 126 7.74 21.51 18.92
CA GLY A 126 6.82 22.65 18.82
C GLY A 126 6.18 22.83 17.43
N ASP A 127 5.28 23.81 17.35
CA ASP A 127 4.39 24.04 16.20
C ASP A 127 5.13 24.35 14.88
N ASN A 128 6.33 24.93 14.95
CA ASN A 128 7.12 25.25 13.76
C ASN A 128 7.55 24.00 12.97
N GLN A 129 7.58 22.81 13.58
CA GLN A 129 7.99 21.56 12.91
C GLN A 129 6.83 20.81 12.27
N GLU A 130 5.57 21.12 12.63
CA GLU A 130 4.38 20.57 11.97
C GLU A 130 4.42 20.88 10.47
N ALA A 131 4.77 22.12 10.11
CA ALA A 131 4.92 22.53 8.72
C ALA A 131 5.94 21.68 7.96
N LEU A 132 7.08 21.33 8.56
CA LEU A 132 8.09 20.47 7.92
C LEU A 132 7.57 19.05 7.69
N MET A 133 6.86 18.46 8.66
CA MET A 133 6.28 17.13 8.50
C MET A 133 5.26 17.10 7.38
N ILE A 134 4.40 18.10 7.33
CA ILE A 134 3.40 18.24 6.29
C ILE A 134 4.09 18.39 4.91
N GLN A 135 5.21 19.12 4.80
CA GLN A 135 6.00 19.22 3.54
C GLN A 135 6.48 17.84 3.04
N VAL A 136 7.00 17.00 3.93
CA VAL A 136 7.42 15.64 3.58
C VAL A 136 6.22 14.78 3.20
N VAL A 137 5.09 14.91 3.88
CA VAL A 137 3.86 14.19 3.53
C VAL A 137 3.41 14.52 2.10
N VAL A 138 3.48 15.78 1.67
CA VAL A 138 3.17 16.18 0.27
C VAL A 138 4.08 15.43 -0.71
N LEU A 139 5.39 15.52 -0.50
CA LEU A 139 6.37 14.89 -1.40
C LEU A 139 6.21 13.37 -1.41
N GLN A 140 5.94 12.79 -0.25
CA GLN A 140 5.64 11.37 -0.12
C GLN A 140 4.42 10.97 -0.92
N SER A 141 3.32 11.71 -0.82
CA SER A 141 2.11 11.37 -1.55
C SER A 141 2.22 11.60 -3.05
N ILE A 142 2.89 12.68 -3.49
CA ILE A 142 2.97 13.05 -4.91
C ILE A 142 4.07 12.29 -5.65
N ILE A 143 5.24 12.15 -5.05
CA ILE A 143 6.42 11.59 -5.71
C ILE A 143 6.61 10.14 -5.29
N TRP A 144 6.75 9.88 -3.99
CA TRP A 144 7.29 8.60 -3.52
C TRP A 144 6.25 7.46 -3.54
N TYR A 145 4.99 7.72 -3.20
CA TYR A 145 3.90 6.75 -3.36
C TYR A 145 3.53 6.52 -4.82
N THR A 146 3.57 7.56 -5.63
CA THR A 146 3.43 7.47 -7.09
C THR A 146 4.52 6.58 -7.70
N LEU A 147 5.77 6.75 -7.27
CA LEU A 147 6.89 5.90 -7.67
C LEU A 147 6.70 4.46 -7.17
N LEU A 148 6.28 4.27 -5.92
CA LEU A 148 6.01 2.93 -5.39
C LEU A 148 4.92 2.20 -6.20
N LEU A 149 3.81 2.88 -6.47
CA LEU A 149 2.73 2.35 -7.31
C LEU A 149 3.21 2.05 -8.73
N PHE A 150 4.02 2.94 -9.30
CA PHE A 150 4.63 2.72 -10.60
C PHE A 150 5.48 1.44 -10.61
N LEU A 151 6.32 1.23 -9.61
CA LEU A 151 7.17 0.03 -9.50
C LEU A 151 6.34 -1.24 -9.32
N LEU A 152 5.25 -1.17 -8.54
CA LEU A 152 4.33 -2.29 -8.32
C LEU A 152 3.57 -2.68 -9.59
N GLU A 153 3.01 -1.71 -10.30
CA GLU A 153 2.33 -1.94 -11.58
C GLU A 153 3.31 -2.41 -12.66
N TYR A 154 4.54 -1.86 -12.67
CA TYR A 154 5.60 -2.34 -13.55
C TYR A 154 5.94 -3.80 -13.30
N ARG A 155 6.07 -4.22 -12.02
CA ARG A 155 6.28 -5.62 -11.64
C ARG A 155 5.17 -6.51 -12.20
N VAL A 156 3.91 -6.17 -11.93
CA VAL A 156 2.76 -6.97 -12.38
C VAL A 156 2.74 -7.08 -13.91
N ALA A 157 2.93 -5.96 -14.61
CA ALA A 157 2.95 -5.94 -16.08
C ALA A 157 4.10 -6.79 -16.65
N ARG A 158 5.31 -6.69 -16.05
CA ARG A 158 6.46 -7.48 -16.45
C ARG A 158 6.18 -8.97 -16.27
N ASP A 159 5.63 -9.37 -15.13
CA ASP A 159 5.39 -10.77 -14.81
C ASP A 159 4.36 -11.39 -15.77
N VAL A 160 3.30 -10.65 -16.13
CA VAL A 160 2.32 -11.06 -17.16
C VAL A 160 2.97 -11.26 -18.52
N ILE A 161 3.84 -10.34 -18.95
CA ILE A 161 4.54 -10.44 -20.24
C ILE A 161 5.47 -11.66 -20.26
N VAL A 162 6.26 -11.85 -19.20
CA VAL A 162 7.17 -13.00 -19.09
C VAL A 162 6.39 -14.32 -19.11
N GLN A 163 5.22 -14.37 -18.44
CA GLN A 163 4.36 -15.55 -18.49
C GLN A 163 3.84 -15.81 -19.92
N LYS A 164 3.34 -14.79 -20.63
CA LYS A 164 2.86 -14.93 -22.01
C LYS A 164 3.97 -15.38 -22.98
N LEU A 165 5.20 -14.90 -22.78
CA LEU A 165 6.38 -15.34 -23.56
C LEU A 165 6.75 -16.81 -23.28
N LYS A 166 6.60 -17.26 -22.04
CA LYS A 166 6.84 -18.67 -21.67
C LYS A 166 5.78 -19.60 -22.25
N GLU A 167 4.51 -19.17 -22.23
CA GLU A 167 3.40 -19.91 -22.83
C GLU A 167 3.51 -19.99 -24.36
N SER A 168 3.92 -18.92 -25.04
CA SER A 168 4.15 -18.95 -26.49
C SER A 168 5.34 -19.83 -26.86
N SER A 169 6.42 -19.83 -26.08
CA SER A 169 7.57 -20.72 -26.27
C SER A 169 7.19 -22.19 -26.08
N THR A 170 6.29 -22.49 -25.14
CA THR A 170 5.79 -23.85 -24.89
C THR A 170 4.84 -24.32 -26.00
N LYS A 171 4.01 -23.43 -26.56
CA LYS A 171 3.13 -23.72 -27.69
C LYS A 171 3.88 -23.83 -29.03
N SER A 172 4.98 -23.09 -29.21
CA SER A 172 5.79 -23.12 -30.43
C SER A 172 6.73 -24.33 -30.53
N GLY A 173 6.85 -25.14 -29.48
CA GLY A 173 7.51 -26.46 -29.52
C GLY A 173 6.84 -27.46 -30.48
N SER A 174 5.68 -27.12 -31.06
CA SER A 174 4.96 -27.95 -32.03
C SER A 174 4.99 -27.45 -33.48
N LEU A 175 5.58 -26.29 -33.81
CA LEU A 175 5.76 -25.90 -35.22
C LEU A 175 6.88 -24.85 -35.35
N ARG A 176 7.95 -25.20 -36.06
CA ARG A 176 9.05 -24.29 -36.39
C ARG A 176 8.61 -23.34 -37.51
N ASP A 177 8.69 -22.03 -37.26
CA ASP A 177 9.03 -21.06 -38.31
C ASP A 177 9.67 -19.80 -37.70
N PRO A 178 10.91 -19.39 -38.08
CA PRO A 178 11.71 -18.46 -37.29
C PRO A 178 11.67 -16.99 -37.78
N LYS A 179 10.59 -16.50 -38.41
CA LYS A 179 10.59 -15.14 -39.01
C LYS A 179 9.37 -14.24 -38.78
N VAL A 180 8.46 -14.55 -37.85
CA VAL A 180 7.31 -13.67 -37.57
C VAL A 180 7.06 -13.57 -36.06
N GLY A 181 8.00 -12.97 -35.32
CA GLY A 181 8.00 -13.06 -33.85
C GLY A 181 7.64 -11.79 -33.08
N GLU A 182 8.11 -10.62 -33.50
CA GLU A 182 8.07 -9.44 -32.62
C GLU A 182 6.88 -8.52 -32.90
N ASP A 183 6.61 -8.18 -34.16
CA ASP A 183 5.55 -7.21 -34.50
C ASP A 183 4.12 -7.75 -34.30
N LYS A 184 3.89 -9.05 -34.57
CA LYS A 184 2.62 -9.71 -34.27
C LYS A 184 2.36 -9.84 -32.77
N LEU A 185 3.41 -10.06 -31.97
CA LEU A 185 3.30 -10.17 -30.52
C LEU A 185 2.90 -8.83 -29.90
N VAL A 186 3.49 -7.72 -30.37
CA VAL A 186 3.10 -6.36 -29.95
C VAL A 186 1.64 -6.08 -30.31
N HIS A 187 1.18 -6.46 -31.50
CA HIS A 187 -0.20 -6.21 -31.92
C HIS A 187 -1.25 -7.07 -31.17
N VAL A 188 -0.90 -8.29 -30.78
CA VAL A 188 -1.76 -9.16 -29.93
C VAL A 188 -1.81 -8.65 -28.48
N ILE A 189 -0.68 -8.15 -27.96
CA ILE A 189 -0.62 -7.51 -26.64
C ILE A 189 -1.45 -6.21 -26.62
N VAL A 190 -1.62 -5.52 -27.75
CA VAL A 190 -2.44 -4.30 -27.89
C VAL A 190 -3.96 -4.60 -27.89
N ALA A 191 -4.39 -5.77 -28.35
CA ALA A 191 -5.82 -6.12 -28.44
C ALA A 191 -6.42 -6.70 -27.14
N GLY A 192 -5.62 -7.36 -26.29
CA GLY A 192 -6.10 -8.03 -25.06
C GLY A 192 -5.90 -7.36 -23.69
N PRO A 193 -5.18 -6.23 -23.49
CA PRO A 193 -4.71 -5.86 -22.15
C PRO A 193 -5.78 -5.14 -21.33
N SER A 194 -6.87 -4.70 -21.95
CA SER A 194 -7.99 -4.05 -21.27
C SER A 194 -8.92 -5.09 -20.63
N THR A 195 -9.21 -6.19 -21.34
CA THR A 195 -10.27 -7.14 -20.96
C THR A 195 -9.76 -8.26 -20.03
N GLU A 196 -8.53 -8.76 -20.22
CA GLU A 196 -7.97 -9.84 -19.36
C GLU A 196 -7.48 -9.32 -18.00
N LEU A 197 -6.99 -8.08 -17.95
CA LEU A 197 -6.59 -7.42 -16.71
C LEU A 197 -7.80 -6.97 -15.89
N GLU A 198 -8.92 -6.67 -16.56
CA GLU A 198 -10.24 -6.61 -15.93
C GLU A 198 -10.74 -7.98 -15.49
N LEU A 199 -10.49 -9.07 -16.21
CA LEU A 199 -10.90 -10.43 -15.80
C LEU A 199 -10.16 -10.94 -14.55
N GLN A 200 -8.86 -10.65 -14.40
CA GLN A 200 -8.12 -10.93 -13.16
C GLN A 200 -8.62 -10.05 -12.00
N ARG A 201 -9.00 -8.79 -12.29
CA ARG A 201 -9.68 -7.92 -11.34
C ARG A 201 -11.06 -8.46 -10.97
N SER A 202 -11.83 -8.98 -11.92
CA SER A 202 -13.15 -9.59 -11.74
C SER A 202 -13.09 -10.92 -11.02
N GLN A 203 -12.02 -11.71 -11.15
CA GLN A 203 -11.81 -12.91 -10.33
C GLN A 203 -11.41 -12.58 -8.89
N SER A 204 -10.81 -11.41 -8.65
CA SER A 204 -10.60 -10.86 -7.30
C SER A 204 -11.81 -10.08 -6.75
N LEU A 205 -12.68 -9.54 -7.62
CA LEU A 205 -13.90 -8.79 -7.27
C LEU A 205 -15.11 -9.72 -7.06
N ASN A 206 -15.28 -10.78 -7.85
CA ASN A 206 -16.46 -11.67 -7.82
C ASN A 206 -16.41 -12.74 -6.73
N LYS A 207 -15.58 -12.58 -5.70
CA LYS A 207 -15.61 -13.46 -4.54
C LYS A 207 -16.54 -13.02 -3.42
N VAL A 208 -17.36 -11.98 -3.61
CA VAL A 208 -18.48 -11.63 -2.72
C VAL A 208 -19.67 -11.07 -3.52
N ALA A 209 -20.59 -11.98 -3.87
CA ALA A 209 -22.05 -11.89 -4.15
C ALA A 209 -22.64 -10.94 -5.24
N PRO A 210 -23.74 -11.34 -5.93
CA PRO A 210 -24.47 -10.48 -6.87
C PRO A 210 -25.49 -9.58 -6.15
N ASP A 211 -25.78 -8.48 -6.84
CA ASP A 211 -26.48 -7.27 -6.40
C ASP A 211 -27.90 -7.44 -5.84
N SER A 212 -28.24 -6.54 -4.93
CA SER A 212 -29.61 -6.10 -4.68
C SER A 212 -29.58 -4.60 -4.44
N GLU A 213 -29.97 -3.81 -5.44
CA GLU A 213 -30.22 -2.38 -5.26
C GLU A 213 -31.67 -2.16 -4.78
N GLN A 214 -31.74 -1.27 -3.78
CA GLN A 214 -32.81 -0.34 -3.43
C GLN A 214 -34.14 -0.87 -2.87
N VAL A 215 -34.37 -0.52 -1.60
CA VAL A 215 -35.71 -0.16 -1.09
C VAL A 215 -35.56 1.08 -0.21
N THR A 216 -36.32 2.13 -0.53
CA THR A 216 -36.82 3.09 0.47
C THR A 216 -38.33 3.19 0.37
N LEU A 217 -38.96 2.79 1.48
CA LEU A 217 -40.13 3.34 2.17
C LEU A 217 -41.54 3.28 1.56
N GLU A 218 -42.43 2.82 2.46
CA GLU A 218 -43.88 3.08 2.64
C GLU A 218 -44.94 2.15 2.01
N ASP A 219 -45.65 1.49 2.93
CA ASP A 219 -47.08 1.17 3.06
C ASP A 219 -47.86 0.23 2.11
N GLU A 220 -48.65 -0.62 2.81
CA GLU A 220 -49.94 -1.26 2.50
C GLU A 220 -50.14 -2.29 1.37
N GLU A 221 -50.74 -3.41 1.81
CA GLU A 221 -51.79 -4.27 1.24
C GLU A 221 -51.80 -4.77 -0.23
N ASP A 222 -52.14 -6.06 -0.30
CA ASP A 222 -52.91 -6.76 -1.34
C ASP A 222 -52.29 -7.26 -2.68
N ALA A 223 -52.32 -8.59 -2.76
CA ALA A 223 -52.85 -9.42 -3.85
C ALA A 223 -52.30 -9.34 -5.29
N LYS A 224 -51.75 -10.51 -5.69
CA LYS A 224 -51.95 -11.27 -6.95
C LYS A 224 -51.42 -10.74 -8.30
N GLU A 225 -50.75 -11.69 -9.00
CA GLU A 225 -50.74 -11.91 -10.47
C GLU A 225 -50.12 -10.78 -11.32
N LEU A 226 -49.28 -10.92 -12.35
CA LEU A 226 -48.78 -12.00 -13.20
C LEU A 226 -47.72 -11.28 -14.09
N HIS A 227 -46.49 -11.75 -14.28
CA HIS A 227 -46.05 -12.25 -15.60
C HIS A 227 -44.60 -12.77 -15.57
N LYS A 228 -44.46 -13.94 -16.20
CA LYS A 228 -43.26 -14.73 -16.48
C LYS A 228 -42.13 -13.95 -17.17
N PHE A 229 -40.89 -14.22 -16.76
CA PHE A 229 -39.83 -14.57 -17.71
C PHE A 229 -39.05 -15.78 -17.17
N ALA A 230 -39.25 -16.92 -17.83
CA ALA A 230 -38.51 -18.15 -17.57
C ALA A 230 -37.18 -18.12 -18.36
N CYS A 231 -36.11 -18.63 -17.76
CA CYS A 231 -35.04 -19.23 -18.54
C CYS A 231 -34.87 -20.69 -18.08
N ARG A 232 -35.21 -21.61 -18.99
CA ARG A 232 -35.09 -23.07 -18.84
C ARG A 232 -33.62 -23.47 -18.89
N CYS A 233 -33.20 -24.33 -17.97
CA CYS A 233 -32.09 -25.24 -18.21
C CYS A 233 -32.65 -26.50 -18.91
N GLY A 234 -32.06 -26.91 -20.04
CA GLY A 234 -32.59 -27.93 -20.94
C GLY A 234 -32.31 -29.39 -20.57
N CYS A 235 -32.26 -29.76 -19.28
CA CYS A 235 -31.85 -31.13 -18.91
C CYS A 235 -32.80 -31.96 -18.04
N CYS A 236 -33.81 -31.43 -17.35
CA CYS A 236 -34.73 -32.28 -16.58
C CYS A 236 -36.17 -31.73 -16.51
N SER A 237 -37.13 -32.59 -16.80
CA SER A 237 -38.57 -32.39 -16.58
C SER A 237 -38.98 -33.00 -15.23
N SER A 238 -39.87 -32.30 -14.52
CA SER A 238 -40.50 -32.63 -13.23
C SER A 238 -39.74 -32.21 -11.97
N GLY A 239 -40.49 -31.59 -11.07
CA GLY A 239 -40.01 -30.92 -9.87
C GLY A 239 -39.54 -31.90 -8.80
N GLY A 240 -38.32 -31.67 -8.33
CA GLY A 240 -37.67 -32.32 -7.21
C GLY A 240 -36.26 -31.76 -7.07
N LEU A 241 -35.81 -31.51 -5.83
CA LEU A 241 -34.45 -31.10 -5.53
C LEU A 241 -33.48 -32.19 -6.00
N CYS A 242 -32.53 -31.88 -6.88
CA CYS A 242 -31.57 -32.85 -7.39
C CYS A 242 -30.39 -33.01 -6.42
N GLU A 243 -30.28 -34.17 -5.77
CA GLU A 243 -29.29 -34.50 -4.73
C GLU A 243 -27.86 -34.74 -5.27
N GLN A 244 -27.60 -34.53 -6.56
CA GLN A 244 -26.28 -34.78 -7.18
C GLN A 244 -25.34 -33.56 -7.23
N SER A 245 -25.80 -32.36 -6.84
CA SER A 245 -24.93 -31.17 -6.76
C SER A 245 -24.11 -31.10 -5.47
N MET A 246 -24.43 -31.89 -4.43
CA MET A 246 -23.60 -31.99 -3.22
C MET A 246 -22.41 -32.97 -3.34
N GLN A 247 -22.45 -33.93 -4.27
CA GLN A 247 -21.36 -34.89 -4.44
C GLN A 247 -20.22 -34.40 -5.35
N ALA A 248 -20.47 -33.40 -6.20
CA ALA A 248 -19.43 -32.75 -7.01
C ALA A 248 -18.57 -31.77 -6.19
N CYS A 249 -19.17 -31.07 -5.22
CA CYS A 249 -18.47 -30.10 -4.36
C CYS A 249 -17.53 -30.78 -3.34
N SER A 250 -17.86 -32.00 -2.90
CA SER A 250 -17.05 -32.74 -1.92
C SER A 250 -15.78 -33.35 -2.54
N ARG A 251 -15.78 -33.62 -3.86
CA ARG A 251 -14.65 -34.26 -4.57
C ARG A 251 -13.56 -33.26 -5.00
N GLU A 252 -13.89 -31.97 -5.10
CA GLU A 252 -12.91 -30.90 -5.37
C GLU A 252 -12.16 -30.45 -4.10
N GLU A 253 -12.78 -30.54 -2.92
CA GLU A 253 -12.11 -30.20 -1.65
C GLU A 253 -11.10 -31.27 -1.21
N GLU A 254 -11.36 -32.57 -1.48
CA GLU A 254 -10.39 -33.63 -1.19
C GLU A 254 -9.16 -33.58 -2.12
N LYS A 255 -9.33 -33.19 -3.39
CA LYS A 255 -8.19 -32.99 -4.32
C LYS A 255 -7.32 -31.80 -3.95
N LYS A 256 -7.88 -30.73 -3.37
CA LYS A 256 -7.11 -29.57 -2.86
C LYS A 256 -6.36 -29.87 -1.57
N LYS A 257 -6.91 -30.71 -0.67
CA LYS A 257 -6.20 -31.15 0.54
C LYS A 257 -5.06 -32.14 0.23
N ALA A 258 -5.21 -33.01 -0.76
CA ALA A 258 -4.15 -33.96 -1.16
C ALA A 258 -2.95 -33.28 -1.84
N SER A 259 -3.16 -32.18 -2.58
CA SER A 259 -2.08 -31.45 -3.27
C SER A 259 -1.34 -30.44 -2.38
N GLN A 260 -1.87 -30.13 -1.18
CA GLN A 260 -1.19 -29.28 -0.19
C GLN A 260 -0.40 -30.08 0.88
N ALA A 261 -0.50 -31.41 0.90
CA ALA A 261 0.16 -32.26 1.90
C ALA A 261 1.43 -32.99 1.41
N GLN A 262 1.88 -32.80 0.16
CA GLN A 262 3.06 -33.49 -0.41
C GLN A 262 4.24 -32.59 -0.78
N GLY A 263 4.33 -31.38 -0.20
CA GLY A 263 5.41 -30.42 -0.48
C GLY A 263 6.42 -30.22 0.65
N LEU A 264 6.57 -31.19 1.55
CA LEU A 264 7.54 -31.17 2.65
C LEU A 264 8.17 -32.55 2.76
N GLU A 265 9.27 -32.75 2.04
CA GLU A 265 10.46 -33.51 2.48
C GLU A 265 11.58 -33.35 1.43
N GLU A 266 12.81 -33.46 1.91
CA GLU A 266 14.07 -32.91 1.40
C GLU A 266 14.55 -33.46 0.04
N GLY A 267 15.39 -32.70 -0.67
CA GLY A 267 16.12 -33.20 -1.83
C GLY A 267 16.89 -32.13 -2.60
N GLU A 268 18.22 -32.27 -2.59
CA GLU A 268 19.28 -31.48 -3.19
C GLU A 268 19.17 -31.06 -4.68
N ASP A 269 19.88 -29.96 -4.95
CA ASP A 269 20.61 -29.56 -6.17
C ASP A 269 19.90 -29.47 -7.54
N GLY A 270 20.16 -28.36 -8.24
CA GLY A 270 19.63 -28.10 -9.58
C GLY A 270 19.15 -26.67 -9.83
N ARG A 271 19.98 -25.66 -9.54
CA ARG A 271 19.74 -24.30 -10.07
C ARG A 271 20.02 -24.27 -11.57
N VAL A 272 18.96 -24.37 -12.38
CA VAL A 272 19.01 -23.84 -13.75
C VAL A 272 18.73 -22.34 -13.66
N SER A 273 19.81 -21.56 -13.62
CA SER A 273 19.78 -20.12 -13.88
C SER A 273 19.30 -19.90 -15.31
N VAL A 274 18.06 -19.45 -15.50
CA VAL A 274 17.68 -18.80 -16.75
C VAL A 274 18.13 -17.34 -16.65
N GLU A 275 19.43 -17.14 -16.85
CA GLU A 275 19.99 -15.86 -17.29
C GLU A 275 19.47 -15.60 -18.70
N GLY A 276 18.45 -14.75 -18.79
CA GLY A 276 17.89 -14.29 -20.05
C GLY A 276 17.46 -12.85 -19.89
N GLY A 277 18.43 -11.94 -19.92
CA GLY A 277 18.16 -10.52 -20.10
C GLY A 277 17.54 -10.29 -21.47
N SER A 278 16.24 -10.50 -21.60
CA SER A 278 15.49 -10.03 -22.76
C SER A 278 15.41 -8.51 -22.63
N THR A 279 16.26 -7.79 -23.36
CA THR A 279 16.14 -6.35 -23.58
C THR A 279 14.72 -6.06 -24.06
N MET A 280 13.89 -5.49 -23.18
CA MET A 280 12.52 -5.15 -23.53
C MET A 280 12.53 -4.16 -24.71
N SER A 281 11.85 -4.50 -25.81
CA SER A 281 11.70 -3.60 -26.95
C SER A 281 11.06 -2.27 -26.50
N SER A 282 11.52 -1.15 -27.09
CA SER A 282 11.05 0.22 -26.79
C SER A 282 9.51 0.34 -26.87
N GLY A 283 8.87 -0.43 -27.75
CA GLY A 283 7.41 -0.51 -27.84
C GLY A 283 6.75 -1.10 -26.60
N MET A 284 7.32 -2.17 -26.04
CA MET A 284 6.80 -2.86 -24.86
C MET A 284 6.95 -2.01 -23.60
N VAL A 285 8.08 -1.30 -23.46
CA VAL A 285 8.29 -0.32 -22.38
C VAL A 285 7.27 0.82 -22.46
N ARG A 286 7.00 1.33 -23.67
CA ARG A 286 6.01 2.40 -23.87
C ARG A 286 4.59 1.95 -23.55
N LEU A 287 4.23 0.71 -23.86
CA LEU A 287 2.94 0.12 -23.50
C LEU A 287 2.78 -0.03 -21.98
N ILE A 288 3.80 -0.58 -21.31
CA ILE A 288 3.80 -0.69 -19.84
C ILE A 288 3.65 0.70 -19.22
N LEU A 289 4.45 1.67 -19.67
CA LEU A 289 4.40 3.05 -19.18
C LEU A 289 3.01 3.67 -19.35
N ARG A 290 2.35 3.44 -20.49
CA ARG A 290 0.99 3.95 -20.76
C ARG A 290 -0.07 3.30 -19.86
N MET A 291 0.01 1.98 -19.65
CA MET A 291 -0.91 1.27 -18.74
C MET A 291 -0.75 1.75 -17.31
N VAL A 292 0.49 1.83 -16.83
CA VAL A 292 0.82 2.26 -15.47
C VAL A 292 0.37 3.71 -15.24
N TRP A 293 0.64 4.61 -16.19
CA TRP A 293 0.22 6.02 -16.10
C TRP A 293 -1.30 6.17 -15.98
N SER A 294 -2.08 5.41 -16.75
CA SER A 294 -3.54 5.43 -16.67
C SER A 294 -4.06 4.93 -15.32
N LYS A 295 -3.47 3.84 -14.79
CA LYS A 295 -3.83 3.28 -13.47
C LYS A 295 -3.47 4.23 -12.33
N LEU A 296 -2.32 4.90 -12.46
CA LEU A 296 -1.81 5.84 -11.48
C LEU A 296 -2.69 7.09 -11.33
N ILE A 297 -3.18 7.67 -12.44
CA ILE A 297 -4.10 8.82 -12.42
C ILE A 297 -5.45 8.46 -11.79
N ARG A 298 -5.90 7.22 -11.99
CA ARG A 298 -7.16 6.72 -11.40
C ARG A 298 -7.03 6.37 -9.91
N ASN A 299 -5.85 6.46 -9.32
CA ASN A 299 -5.66 6.14 -7.90
C ASN A 299 -6.21 7.27 -7.00
N PRO A 300 -7.06 6.93 -5.99
CA PRO A 300 -7.61 7.86 -5.01
C PRO A 300 -6.60 8.80 -4.34
N ASN A 301 -5.48 8.24 -3.91
CA ASN A 301 -4.46 9.02 -3.21
C ASN A 301 -3.73 9.98 -4.15
N SER A 302 -3.52 9.57 -5.42
CA SER A 302 -2.83 10.39 -6.42
C SER A 302 -3.64 11.63 -6.76
N TYR A 303 -4.91 11.49 -7.15
CA TYR A 303 -5.71 12.67 -7.51
C TYR A 303 -5.98 13.56 -6.29
N ALA A 304 -6.25 13.00 -5.10
CA ALA A 304 -6.50 13.80 -3.90
C ALA A 304 -5.28 14.66 -3.54
N SER A 305 -4.07 14.13 -3.71
CA SER A 305 -2.83 14.88 -3.50
C SER A 305 -2.62 15.97 -4.54
N LEU A 306 -2.92 15.69 -5.81
CA LEU A 306 -2.85 16.68 -6.90
C LEU A 306 -3.87 17.81 -6.70
N PHE A 307 -5.12 17.48 -6.35
CA PHE A 307 -6.15 18.47 -6.04
C PHE A 307 -5.77 19.30 -4.82
N GLY A 308 -5.23 18.67 -3.77
CA GLY A 308 -4.76 19.37 -2.57
C GLY A 308 -3.65 20.36 -2.90
N LEU A 309 -2.67 19.95 -3.72
CA LEU A 309 -1.57 20.81 -4.13
C LEU A 309 -2.05 21.95 -5.03
N SER A 310 -2.94 21.64 -5.97
CA SER A 310 -3.52 22.64 -6.88
C SER A 310 -4.30 23.68 -6.09
N TRP A 311 -5.07 23.24 -5.10
CA TRP A 311 -5.76 24.14 -4.16
C TRP A 311 -4.77 24.97 -3.34
N ALA A 312 -3.72 24.37 -2.77
CA ALA A 312 -2.72 25.09 -1.98
C ALA A 312 -2.01 26.17 -2.81
N LEU A 313 -1.67 25.86 -4.06
CA LEU A 313 -1.09 26.82 -5.01
C LEU A 313 -2.06 27.95 -5.33
N ALA A 314 -3.32 27.63 -5.64
CA ALA A 314 -4.34 28.63 -5.94
C ALA A 314 -4.65 29.53 -4.74
N SER A 315 -4.83 28.93 -3.56
CA SER A 315 -5.09 29.64 -2.30
C SER A 315 -3.95 30.60 -1.97
N CYS A 316 -2.69 30.18 -2.12
CA CYS A 316 -1.54 31.04 -1.88
C CYS A 316 -1.35 32.12 -2.95
N ARG A 317 -1.65 31.81 -4.22
CA ARG A 317 -1.45 32.75 -5.34
C ARG A 317 -2.52 33.84 -5.40
N TRP A 318 -3.76 33.50 -5.05
CA TRP A 318 -4.91 34.41 -5.09
C TRP A 318 -5.43 34.82 -3.69
N ASN A 319 -4.78 34.39 -2.60
CA ASN A 319 -5.22 34.62 -1.21
C ASN A 319 -6.70 34.22 -0.96
N ILE A 320 -7.16 33.16 -1.62
CA ILE A 320 -8.53 32.67 -1.50
C ILE A 320 -8.59 31.72 -0.30
N LYS A 321 -9.45 32.03 0.68
CA LYS A 321 -9.76 31.09 1.78
C LYS A 321 -10.70 30.00 1.28
N LYS A 322 -10.53 28.79 1.80
CA LYS A 322 -11.39 27.62 1.53
C LYS A 322 -12.85 27.97 1.86
N PRO A 323 -13.82 27.70 0.94
CA PRO A 323 -15.24 27.87 1.25
C PRO A 323 -15.62 27.04 2.48
N LEU A 324 -16.39 27.60 3.40
CA LEU A 324 -16.78 26.95 4.67
C LEU A 324 -17.42 25.57 4.47
N ILE A 325 -18.21 25.40 3.41
CA ILE A 325 -18.85 24.12 3.07
C ILE A 325 -17.79 23.06 2.79
N MET A 326 -16.79 23.39 1.96
CA MET A 326 -15.69 22.47 1.65
C MET A 326 -14.80 22.25 2.88
N ASP A 327 -14.59 23.29 3.70
CA ASP A 327 -13.75 23.19 4.89
C ASP A 327 -14.31 22.25 5.94
N ASN A 328 -15.57 22.47 6.32
CA ASN A 328 -16.24 21.65 7.31
C ASN A 328 -16.42 20.21 6.80
N SER A 329 -16.79 20.02 5.53
CA SER A 329 -16.99 18.68 4.95
C SER A 329 -15.70 17.84 4.99
N VAL A 330 -14.59 18.43 4.57
CA VAL A 330 -13.29 17.73 4.59
C VAL A 330 -12.81 17.54 6.02
N THR A 331 -12.99 18.53 6.91
CA THR A 331 -12.56 18.43 8.31
C THR A 331 -13.28 17.32 9.06
N ILE A 332 -14.59 17.16 8.89
CA ILE A 332 -15.37 16.08 9.52
C ILE A 332 -14.81 14.71 9.12
N LEU A 333 -14.63 14.49 7.81
CA LEU A 333 -14.25 13.18 7.30
C LEU A 333 -12.74 12.89 7.48
N SER A 334 -11.88 13.91 7.44
CA SER A 334 -10.44 13.75 7.72
C SER A 334 -10.16 13.49 9.20
N ASN A 335 -10.84 14.18 10.13
CA ASN A 335 -10.70 13.93 11.57
C ASN A 335 -11.16 12.51 11.93
N ALA A 336 -12.30 12.07 11.38
CA ALA A 336 -12.73 10.67 11.51
C ALA A 336 -11.73 9.71 10.85
N GLY A 337 -11.18 10.08 9.70
CA GLY A 337 -10.24 9.30 8.93
C GLY A 337 -8.93 8.99 9.66
N LEU A 338 -8.45 9.91 10.50
CA LEU A 338 -7.22 9.74 11.27
C LEU A 338 -7.37 8.60 12.30
N GLY A 339 -8.47 8.60 13.07
CA GLY A 339 -8.81 7.52 13.99
C GLY A 339 -9.12 6.20 13.28
N MET A 340 -9.89 6.27 12.18
CA MET A 340 -10.21 5.08 11.38
C MET A 340 -8.98 4.45 10.72
N ALA A 341 -7.96 5.23 10.36
CA ALA A 341 -6.70 4.68 9.85
C ALA A 341 -5.95 3.87 10.91
N MET A 342 -5.89 4.35 12.16
CA MET A 342 -5.31 3.59 13.28
C MET A 342 -6.15 2.36 13.64
N PHE A 343 -7.48 2.49 13.59
CA PHE A 343 -8.39 1.38 13.81
C PHE A 343 -8.23 0.29 12.74
N SER A 344 -8.26 0.68 11.46
CA SER A 344 -8.01 -0.19 10.31
C SER A 344 -6.67 -0.92 10.44
N LEU A 345 -5.63 -0.22 10.91
CA LEU A 345 -4.36 -0.86 11.19
C LEU A 345 -4.50 -1.98 12.24
N GLY A 346 -5.15 -1.71 13.38
CA GLY A 346 -5.35 -2.73 14.41
C GLY A 346 -6.21 -3.92 13.95
N LEU A 347 -7.23 -3.69 13.11
CA LEU A 347 -7.99 -4.77 12.47
C LEU A 347 -7.07 -5.64 11.60
N PHE A 348 -6.22 -5.01 10.79
CA PHE A 348 -5.24 -5.74 9.99
C PHE A 348 -4.30 -6.59 10.85
N MET A 349 -3.84 -6.06 11.99
CA MET A 349 -2.98 -6.80 12.91
C MET A 349 -3.69 -8.03 13.48
N ALA A 350 -4.98 -7.93 13.79
CA ALA A 350 -5.74 -9.05 14.37
C ALA A 350 -6.13 -10.13 13.35
N LEU A 351 -6.27 -9.75 12.07
CA LEU A 351 -6.56 -10.70 11.00
C LEU A 351 -5.36 -11.56 10.60
N GLN A 352 -4.14 -11.18 10.97
CA GLN A 352 -2.96 -11.99 10.67
C GLN A 352 -2.93 -13.25 11.55
N PRO A 353 -2.69 -14.44 10.98
CA PRO A 353 -2.67 -15.69 11.75
C PRO A 353 -1.51 -15.75 12.75
N ARG A 354 -0.43 -15.01 12.48
CA ARG A 354 0.74 -14.86 13.36
C ARG A 354 1.21 -13.41 13.38
N ILE A 355 1.60 -12.93 14.55
CA ILE A 355 2.18 -11.58 14.73
C ILE A 355 3.55 -11.46 14.01
N ILE A 356 4.28 -12.57 13.88
CA ILE A 356 5.52 -12.69 13.09
C ILE A 356 5.28 -13.73 11.99
N ALA A 357 4.75 -13.29 10.85
CA ALA A 357 4.47 -14.19 9.73
C ALA A 357 5.72 -14.49 8.88
N CYS A 358 6.72 -13.61 8.90
CA CYS A 358 7.90 -13.70 8.02
C CYS A 358 9.14 -14.36 8.64
N GLY A 359 9.02 -14.86 9.87
CA GLY A 359 10.14 -15.42 10.65
C GLY A 359 11.01 -14.36 11.35
N GLY A 360 11.69 -14.76 12.44
CA GLY A 360 12.43 -13.83 13.31
C GLY A 360 13.58 -13.11 12.60
N LYS A 361 14.35 -13.81 11.76
CA LYS A 361 15.51 -13.22 11.05
C LYS A 361 15.11 -12.07 10.12
N LEU A 362 14.06 -12.27 9.30
CA LEU A 362 13.58 -11.25 8.36
C LEU A 362 12.96 -10.06 9.09
N ALA A 363 12.23 -10.32 10.19
CA ALA A 363 11.70 -9.26 11.05
C ALA A 363 12.84 -8.40 11.63
N THR A 364 13.90 -9.02 12.16
CA THR A 364 15.07 -8.31 12.70
C THR A 364 15.75 -7.46 11.63
N TYR A 365 15.99 -8.01 10.43
CA TYR A 365 16.55 -7.22 9.33
C TYR A 365 15.66 -6.05 8.96
N GLY A 366 14.34 -6.25 8.91
CA GLY A 366 13.40 -5.18 8.61
C GLY A 366 13.43 -4.06 9.65
N MET A 367 13.50 -4.40 10.94
CA MET A 367 13.63 -3.41 12.01
C MET A 367 14.96 -2.66 11.99
N LEU A 368 16.08 -3.35 11.70
CA LEU A 368 17.39 -2.71 11.54
C LEU A 368 17.40 -1.74 10.35
N ILE A 369 16.82 -2.15 9.23
CA ILE A 369 16.72 -1.29 8.05
C ILE A 369 15.86 -0.07 8.35
N ARG A 370 14.74 -0.28 9.05
CA ARG A 370 13.80 0.79 9.39
C ARG A 370 14.37 1.79 10.40
N PHE A 371 14.92 1.32 11.51
CA PHE A 371 15.27 2.17 12.65
C PHE A 371 16.75 2.51 12.74
N ALA A 372 17.64 1.85 11.98
CA ALA A 372 19.06 2.20 11.95
C ALA A 372 19.47 2.72 10.56
N VAL A 373 19.26 1.93 9.51
CA VAL A 373 19.73 2.29 8.15
C VAL A 373 18.98 3.52 7.62
N GLY A 374 17.65 3.57 7.73
CA GLY A 374 16.84 4.72 7.31
C GLY A 374 17.30 6.04 7.95
N PRO A 375 17.36 6.14 9.29
CA PRO A 375 17.89 7.31 9.98
C PRO A 375 19.35 7.64 9.65
N ALA A 376 20.21 6.64 9.45
CA ALA A 376 21.60 6.86 9.07
C ALA A 376 21.73 7.48 7.66
N VAL A 377 20.99 6.95 6.69
CA VAL A 377 20.97 7.51 5.32
C VAL A 377 20.41 8.93 5.34
N MET A 378 19.34 9.17 6.10
CA MET A 378 18.79 10.52 6.28
C MET A 378 19.83 11.46 6.89
N ALA A 379 20.53 11.05 7.96
CA ALA A 379 21.56 11.86 8.59
C ALA A 379 22.67 12.25 7.61
N ILE A 380 23.16 11.29 6.81
CA ILE A 380 24.17 11.53 5.76
C ILE A 380 23.63 12.53 4.74
N SER A 381 22.42 12.33 4.22
CA SER A 381 21.82 13.25 3.25
C SER A 381 21.60 14.65 3.80
N SER A 382 21.14 14.79 5.04
CA SER A 382 20.96 16.08 5.70
C SER A 382 22.29 16.82 5.90
N ILE A 383 23.37 16.11 6.25
CA ILE A 383 24.71 16.69 6.38
C ILE A 383 25.23 17.15 5.01
N VAL A 384 25.09 16.32 3.97
CA VAL A 384 25.52 16.64 2.59
C VAL A 384 24.81 17.88 2.04
N VAL A 385 23.51 18.02 2.31
CA VAL A 385 22.72 19.19 1.91
C VAL A 385 23.01 20.42 2.79
N GLY A 386 23.66 20.24 3.94
CA GLY A 386 24.05 21.33 4.84
C GLY A 386 22.98 21.75 5.86
N ILE A 387 22.02 20.87 6.16
CA ILE A 387 21.02 21.11 7.22
C ILE A 387 21.71 21.09 8.58
N ARG A 388 21.42 22.08 9.43
CA ARG A 388 21.96 22.19 10.79
C ARG A 388 20.85 22.43 11.82
N GLY A 389 21.18 22.24 13.09
CA GLY A 389 20.31 22.58 14.21
C GLY A 389 19.09 21.65 14.34
N THR A 390 17.94 22.22 14.69
CA THR A 390 16.70 21.48 14.97
C THR A 390 16.15 20.77 13.74
N THR A 391 16.29 21.35 12.55
CA THR A 391 15.83 20.74 11.29
C THR A 391 16.55 19.43 11.00
N LEU A 392 17.85 19.30 11.34
CA LEU A 392 18.60 18.05 11.21
C LEU A 392 18.05 16.98 12.16
N LYS A 393 17.82 17.35 13.44
CA LYS A 393 17.27 16.43 14.44
C LYS A 393 15.88 15.92 14.02
N VAL A 394 15.06 16.82 13.50
CA VAL A 394 13.72 16.54 12.96
C VAL A 394 13.79 15.62 11.75
N SER A 395 14.70 15.82 10.79
CA SER A 395 14.92 14.91 9.66
C SER A 395 15.21 13.49 10.14
N ILE A 396 16.15 13.33 11.08
CA ILE A 396 16.58 12.02 11.57
C ILE A 396 15.45 11.32 12.34
N VAL A 397 14.77 12.05 13.24
CA VAL A 397 13.62 11.51 13.99
C VAL A 397 12.47 11.13 13.07
N GLN A 398 12.17 11.94 12.06
CA GLN A 398 11.16 11.64 11.04
C GLN A 398 11.50 10.35 10.27
N ALA A 399 12.79 10.15 9.93
CA ALA A 399 13.27 8.92 9.35
C ALA A 399 13.22 7.73 10.32
N ALA A 400 13.11 7.92 11.63
CA ALA A 400 13.00 6.86 12.64
C ALA A 400 11.56 6.51 13.05
N LEU A 401 10.55 7.13 12.44
CA LEU A 401 9.13 6.82 12.69
C LEU A 401 8.79 5.35 12.33
N PRO A 402 7.63 4.80 12.70
CA PRO A 402 7.24 3.47 12.24
C PRO A 402 6.89 3.45 10.75
N GLN A 403 6.64 2.25 10.20
CA GLN A 403 6.26 2.05 8.80
C GLN A 403 4.85 2.62 8.52
N GLY A 404 4.68 3.24 7.34
CA GLY A 404 3.38 3.74 6.90
C GLY A 404 2.37 2.63 6.57
N ILE A 405 1.08 2.92 6.75
CA ILE A 405 -0.01 1.99 6.43
C ILE A 405 -0.18 1.83 4.91
N VAL A 406 -0.08 2.93 4.16
CA VAL A 406 -0.32 2.95 2.71
C VAL A 406 0.60 1.98 1.95
N PRO A 407 1.92 1.95 2.19
CA PRO A 407 2.77 0.95 1.54
C PRO A 407 2.42 -0.50 1.88
N PHE A 408 1.94 -0.78 3.10
CA PHE A 408 1.45 -2.11 3.47
C PHE A 408 0.17 -2.47 2.71
N VAL A 409 -0.79 -1.55 2.62
CA VAL A 409 -2.03 -1.76 1.85
C VAL A 409 -1.70 -2.07 0.38
N PHE A 410 -0.76 -1.33 -0.22
CA PHE A 410 -0.31 -1.63 -1.57
C PHE A 410 0.43 -2.98 -1.66
N ALA A 411 1.32 -3.31 -0.73
CA ALA A 411 1.97 -4.61 -0.71
C ALA A 411 0.96 -5.77 -0.62
N ARG A 412 -0.14 -5.60 0.11
CA ARG A 412 -1.23 -6.58 0.18
C ARG A 412 -2.04 -6.66 -1.11
N GLU A 413 -2.41 -5.52 -1.68
CA GLU A 413 -3.18 -5.44 -2.94
C GLU A 413 -2.40 -6.06 -4.11
N TYR A 414 -1.10 -5.76 -4.22
CA TYR A 414 -0.22 -6.26 -5.28
C TYR A 414 0.47 -7.59 -4.91
N ASN A 415 0.12 -8.19 -3.77
CA ASN A 415 0.64 -9.45 -3.28
C ASN A 415 2.19 -9.53 -3.29
N LEU A 416 2.83 -8.46 -2.80
CA LEU A 416 4.28 -8.31 -2.72
C LEU A 416 4.74 -8.33 -1.26
N HIS A 417 5.24 -9.47 -0.80
CA HIS A 417 5.74 -9.66 0.58
C HIS A 417 4.85 -9.02 1.68
N PRO A 418 3.51 -9.24 1.67
CA PRO A 418 2.61 -8.61 2.62
C PRO A 418 2.96 -8.95 4.07
N GLU A 419 3.53 -10.13 4.31
CA GLU A 419 3.97 -10.59 5.63
C GLU A 419 5.17 -9.82 6.19
N VAL A 420 6.08 -9.36 5.33
CA VAL A 420 7.24 -8.54 5.75
C VAL A 420 6.73 -7.16 6.17
N LEU A 421 5.90 -6.53 5.33
CA LEU A 421 5.40 -5.19 5.60
C LEU A 421 4.40 -5.18 6.76
N SER A 422 3.55 -6.20 6.93
CA SER A 422 2.64 -6.31 8.07
C SER A 422 3.43 -6.39 9.38
N THR A 423 4.42 -7.28 9.45
CA THR A 423 5.32 -7.44 10.61
C THR A 423 6.06 -6.12 10.88
N ALA A 424 6.51 -5.45 9.83
CA ALA A 424 7.21 -4.17 9.96
C ALA A 424 6.33 -3.04 10.51
N VAL A 425 5.05 -3.00 10.13
CA VAL A 425 4.12 -2.04 10.71
C VAL A 425 3.82 -2.40 12.16
N ILE A 426 3.50 -3.67 12.47
CA ILE A 426 3.17 -4.12 13.83
C ILE A 426 4.31 -3.85 14.82
N PHE A 427 5.47 -4.45 14.57
CA PHE A 427 6.63 -4.29 15.45
C PHE A 427 7.18 -2.88 15.37
N GLY A 428 7.14 -2.26 14.19
CA GLY A 428 7.54 -0.88 14.00
C GLY A 428 6.76 0.03 14.93
N MET A 429 5.44 -0.11 15.04
CA MET A 429 4.65 0.69 15.96
C MET A 429 5.13 0.48 17.41
N ILE A 430 5.15 -0.76 17.91
CA ILE A 430 5.54 -1.06 19.29
C ILE A 430 6.95 -0.54 19.65
N VAL A 431 7.90 -0.73 18.74
CA VAL A 431 9.32 -0.39 18.95
C VAL A 431 9.61 1.09 18.64
N SER A 432 8.80 1.75 17.83
CA SER A 432 9.07 3.13 17.37
C SER A 432 9.08 4.15 18.49
N LEU A 433 8.18 4.04 19.47
CA LEU A 433 8.08 5.01 20.56
C LEU A 433 9.37 5.04 21.41
N PRO A 434 9.86 3.91 21.98
CA PRO A 434 11.10 3.93 22.74
C PRO A 434 12.30 4.32 21.88
N ILE A 435 12.36 3.85 20.62
CA ILE A 435 13.45 4.24 19.70
C ILE A 435 13.43 5.75 19.40
N THR A 436 12.26 6.33 19.16
CA THR A 436 12.13 7.76 18.86
C THR A 436 12.52 8.62 20.06
N ILE A 437 12.13 8.22 21.27
CA ILE A 437 12.59 8.87 22.50
C ILE A 437 14.10 8.75 22.62
N LEU A 438 14.68 7.58 22.35
CA LEU A 438 16.12 7.35 22.41
C LEU A 438 16.87 8.26 21.40
N TYR A 439 16.40 8.34 20.16
CA TYR A 439 16.94 9.26 19.16
C TYR A 439 16.81 10.73 19.60
N TYR A 440 15.70 11.12 20.20
CA TYR A 440 15.51 12.47 20.72
C TYR A 440 16.48 12.81 21.85
N VAL A 441 16.74 11.87 22.76
CA VAL A 441 17.76 12.02 23.81
C VAL A 441 19.14 12.15 23.19
N PHE A 442 19.54 11.23 22.30
CA PHE A 442 20.87 11.24 21.69
C PHE A 442 21.15 12.45 20.82
N LEU A 443 20.14 12.94 20.09
CA LEU A 443 20.26 14.15 19.28
C LEU A 443 20.12 15.42 20.13
N GLY A 444 19.58 15.31 21.35
CA GLY A 444 19.39 16.41 22.30
C GLY A 444 20.61 16.66 23.20
N LEU A 445 21.41 15.62 23.43
CA LEU A 445 22.80 15.67 23.92
C LEU A 445 23.72 16.23 22.81
#